data_AF-A0A8T4FY44-F1
#
_entry.id   AF-A0A8T4FY44-F1
#
_cell.length_a   1.000
_cell.length_b   1.000
_cell.length_c   1.000
_cell.angle_alpha   90.00
_cell.angle_beta   90.00
_cell.angle_gamma   90.00
#
_symmetry.space_group_name_H-M   'P 1'
#
loop_
_entity.id
_entity.type
_entity.pdbx_description
1 polymer ?
#
loop_
_entity_poly.entity_id
_entity_poly.type
_entity_poly.pdbx_seq_one_letter_code
_entity_poly.pdbx_strand_id
1 'polypeptide(L)'
;MELAYKLAILPPIGAIATKGIILALGSESELTVKIAVLFFVVGFLAYFGWFLYKMMIVGVYPEEKGTVLKSFVLWFACLILSFAIIFA
;
A
#
# COMPACT_ATOMS: atom_id res chain seq x y z
N MET A 1 -16.65 1.25 5.52
CA MET A 1 -16.13 2.20 4.51
C MET A 1 -14.82 2.86 4.92
N GLU A 2 -14.66 3.33 6.17
CA GLU A 2 -13.41 3.95 6.64
C GLU A 2 -12.16 3.06 6.49
N LEU A 3 -12.32 1.74 6.67
CA LEU A 3 -11.26 0.75 6.48
C LEU A 3 -10.65 0.79 5.06
N ALA A 4 -11.47 1.02 4.02
CA ALA A 4 -11.00 1.04 2.63
C ALA A 4 -9.95 2.14 2.40
N TYR A 5 -10.23 3.34 2.91
CA TYR A 5 -9.32 4.48 2.81
C TYR A 5 -8.10 4.33 3.70
N LYS A 6 -8.26 3.76 4.92
CA LYS A 6 -7.13 3.46 5.81
C LYS A 6 -6.17 2.46 5.19
N LEU A 7 -6.68 1.44 4.50
CA LEU A 7 -5.86 0.48 3.78
C LEU A 7 -5.21 1.11 2.53
N ALA A 8 -5.92 2.00 1.84
CA ALA A 8 -5.44 2.64 0.62
C ALA A 8 -4.16 3.46 0.81
N ILE A 9 -3.94 4.02 2.01
CA ILE A 9 -2.77 4.83 2.36
C ILE A 9 -1.60 4.02 2.93
N LEU A 10 -1.73 2.70 3.11
CA LEU A 10 -0.65 1.87 3.64
C LEU A 10 0.60 1.81 2.73
N PRO A 11 0.49 1.77 1.38
CA PRO A 11 1.66 1.77 0.51
C PRO A 11 2.66 2.91 0.79
N PRO A 12 2.25 4.21 0.88
CA PRO A 12 3.20 5.29 1.13
C PRO A 12 3.77 5.24 2.55
N ILE A 13 3.03 4.76 3.54
CA ILE A 13 3.57 4.53 4.90
C ILE A 13 4.67 3.47 4.85
N GLY A 14 4.43 2.36 4.16
CA GLY A 14 5.42 1.31 3.93
C GLY A 14 6.65 1.81 3.18
N ALA A 15 6.46 2.65 2.16
CA ALA A 15 7.56 3.27 1.40
C ALA A 15 8.42 4.22 2.24
N ILE A 16 7.81 5.06 3.09
CA ILE A 16 8.54 5.94 4.02
C ILE A 16 9.37 5.11 5.00
N ALA A 17 8.78 4.08 5.60
CA ALA A 17 9.49 3.17 6.50
C ALA A 17 10.65 2.47 5.78
N THR A 18 10.41 1.95 4.57
CA THR A 18 11.43 1.31 3.72
C THR A 18 12.62 2.24 3.48
N LYS A 19 12.35 3.47 3.03
CA LYS A 19 13.39 4.47 2.76
C LYS A 19 14.15 4.88 4.02
N GLY A 20 13.45 5.09 5.13
CA GLY A 20 14.07 5.42 6.42
C GLY A 20 15.04 4.33 6.89
N ILE A 21 14.68 3.06 6.74
CA ILE A 21 15.53 1.92 7.07
C ILE A 21 16.77 1.88 6.17
N ILE A 22 16.60 2.05 4.86
CA ILE A 22 17.71 2.05 3.88
C ILE A 22 18.71 3.18 4.19
N LEU A 23 18.22 4.39 4.48
CA LEU A 23 19.06 5.55 4.79
C LEU A 23 19.76 5.42 6.14
N ALA A 24 19.09 4.89 7.16
CA ALA A 24 19.64 4.79 8.51
C ALA A 24 20.73 3.72 8.65
N LEU A 25 20.64 2.63 7.89
CA LEU A 25 21.52 1.48 8.05
C LEU A 25 22.72 1.47 7.09
N GLY A 26 22.73 2.34 6.07
CA GLY A 26 23.71 2.27 4.98
C GLY A 26 23.47 1.02 4.14
N SER A 27 23.19 1.18 2.85
CA SER A 27 22.64 0.14 1.96
C SER A 27 23.57 -1.03 1.63
N GLU A 28 24.50 -1.41 2.50
CA GLU A 28 25.54 -2.39 2.19
C GLU A 28 25.08 -3.86 2.33
N SER A 29 23.96 -4.09 3.01
CA SER A 29 23.39 -5.42 3.22
C SER A 29 22.14 -5.65 2.34
N GLU A 30 22.25 -6.59 1.40
CA GLU A 30 21.14 -7.06 0.56
C GLU A 30 19.94 -7.53 1.41
N LEU A 31 20.22 -8.09 2.59
CA LEU A 31 19.19 -8.54 3.54
C LEU A 31 18.36 -7.35 4.08
N THR A 32 19.01 -6.23 4.38
CA THR A 32 18.35 -5.02 4.90
C THR A 32 17.39 -4.44 3.87
N VAL A 33 17.81 -4.38 2.60
CA VAL A 33 16.97 -3.92 1.49
C VAL A 33 15.77 -4.84 1.30
N LYS A 34 15.96 -6.16 1.36
CA LYS A 34 14.86 -7.14 1.27
C LYS A 34 13.83 -6.98 2.39
N ILE A 35 14.28 -6.80 3.63
CA ILE A 35 13.40 -6.57 4.78
C ILE A 35 12.65 -5.24 4.63
N ALA A 36 13.33 -4.19 4.18
CA ALA A 36 12.73 -2.88 3.96
C ALA A 36 11.62 -2.96 2.89
N VAL A 37 11.91 -3.56 1.73
CA VAL A 37 10.93 -3.79 0.65
C VAL A 37 9.72 -4.62 1.11
N LEU A 38 9.91 -5.53 2.07
CA LEU A 38 8.83 -6.32 2.64
C LEU A 38 7.73 -5.43 3.27
N PHE A 39 8.10 -4.33 3.92
CA PHE A 39 7.12 -3.39 4.51
C PHE A 39 6.25 -2.72 3.44
N PHE A 40 6.83 -2.36 2.31
CA PHE A 40 6.08 -1.84 1.16
C PHE A 40 5.16 -2.91 0.55
N VAL A 41 5.67 -4.14 0.35
CA VAL A 41 4.89 -5.26 -0.20
C VAL A 41 3.71 -5.63 0.69
N VAL A 42 3.89 -5.65 2.01
CA VAL A 42 2.80 -5.92 2.97
C VAL A 42 1.72 -4.83 2.88
N GLY A 43 2.10 -3.56 2.79
CA GLY A 43 1.16 -2.45 2.61
C GLY A 43 0.37 -2.55 1.30
N PHE A 44 1.03 -2.97 0.21
CA PHE A 44 0.37 -3.25 -1.07
C PHE A 44 -0.63 -4.40 -0.96
N LEU A 45 -0.21 -5.54 -0.41
CA LEU A 45 -1.04 -6.75 -0.31
C LEU A 45 -2.23 -6.57 0.64
N ALA A 46 -2.11 -5.75 1.68
CA ALA A 46 -3.20 -5.49 2.62
C ALA A 46 -4.43 -4.87 1.93
N TYR A 47 -4.23 -3.82 1.13
CA TYR A 47 -5.33 -3.23 0.37
C TYR A 47 -5.81 -4.15 -0.75
N PHE A 48 -4.87 -4.73 -1.51
CA PHE A 48 -5.23 -5.59 -2.64
C PHE A 48 -6.03 -6.82 -2.20
N GLY A 49 -5.63 -7.46 -1.10
CA GLY A 49 -6.35 -8.58 -0.50
C GLY A 49 -7.74 -8.19 -0.01
N TRP A 50 -7.87 -7.04 0.68
CA TRP A 50 -9.18 -6.52 1.08
C TRP A 50 -10.08 -6.22 -0.13
N PHE A 51 -9.53 -5.61 -1.18
CA PHE A 51 -10.26 -5.27 -2.39
C PHE A 51 -10.77 -6.52 -3.11
N LEU A 52 -9.92 -7.54 -3.29
CA LEU A 52 -10.31 -8.82 -3.87
C LEU A 52 -11.37 -9.53 -3.03
N TYR A 53 -11.19 -9.58 -1.70
CA TYR A 53 -12.18 -10.16 -0.79
C TYR A 53 -13.55 -9.48 -0.93
N LYS A 54 -13.57 -8.15 -1.04
CA LYS A 54 -14.79 -7.38 -1.19
C LYS A 54 -15.44 -7.59 -2.56
N MET A 55 -14.66 -7.65 -3.64
CA MET A 55 -15.16 -7.85 -5.01
C MET A 55 -15.65 -9.27 -5.27
N MET A 56 -14.98 -10.29 -4.72
CA MET A 56 -15.19 -11.70 -5.08
C MET A 56 -16.05 -12.49 -4.09
N ILE A 57 -15.98 -12.15 -2.79
CA ILE A 57 -16.62 -12.95 -1.73
C ILE A 57 -17.81 -12.22 -1.12
N VAL A 58 -17.61 -10.99 -0.63
CA VAL A 58 -18.66 -10.24 0.07
C VAL A 58 -19.65 -9.60 -0.90
N GLY A 59 -19.18 -9.22 -2.08
CA GLY A 59 -19.93 -8.40 -3.02
C GLY A 59 -19.91 -6.91 -2.65
N VAL A 60 -20.21 -6.08 -3.64
CA VAL A 60 -20.26 -4.62 -3.51
C VAL A 60 -21.69 -4.16 -3.69
N TYR A 61 -22.29 -3.67 -2.60
CA TYR A 61 -23.63 -3.10 -2.64
C TYR A 61 -23.66 -1.81 -3.48
N PRO A 62 -24.79 -1.47 -4.14
CA PRO A 62 -24.90 -0.29 -5.01
C PRO A 62 -24.41 1.02 -4.37
N GLU A 63 -24.73 1.21 -3.09
CA GLU A 63 -24.34 2.35 -2.26
C GLU A 63 -22.83 2.40 -1.95
N GLU A 64 -22.15 1.25 -1.98
CA GLU A 64 -20.70 1.16 -1.71
C GLU A 64 -19.86 1.36 -2.98
N LYS A 65 -20.42 1.16 -4.18
CA LYS A 65 -19.68 1.18 -5.46
C LYS A 65 -18.84 2.44 -5.66
N GLY A 66 -19.43 3.61 -5.41
CA GLY A 66 -18.73 4.88 -5.53
C GLY A 66 -17.56 5.01 -4.55
N THR A 67 -17.72 4.52 -3.32
CA THR A 67 -16.67 4.53 -2.30
C THR A 67 -15.55 3.55 -2.62
N VAL A 68 -15.89 2.33 -3.07
CA VAL A 68 -14.91 1.32 -3.48
C VAL A 68 -14.06 1.86 -4.62
N LEU A 69 -14.69 2.44 -5.65
CA LEU A 69 -13.98 3.04 -6.78
C LEU A 69 -13.05 4.18 -6.34
N LYS A 70 -13.52 5.11 -5.50
CA LYS A 70 -12.70 6.20 -4.96
C LYS A 70 -11.53 5.67 -4.14
N SER A 71 -11.75 4.65 -3.32
CA SER A 71 -10.68 4.03 -2.53
C SER A 71 -9.63 3.36 -3.40
N PHE A 72 -10.03 2.77 -4.53
CA PHE A 72 -9.11 2.11 -5.47
C PHE A 72 -8.25 3.14 -6.20
N VAL A 73 -8.88 4.23 -6.67
CA VAL A 73 -8.15 5.36 -7.28
C VAL A 73 -7.16 5.96 -6.29
N LEU A 74 -7.57 6.15 -5.03
CA LEU A 74 -6.67 6.63 -3.98
C LEU A 74 -5.50 5.67 -3.75
N TRP A 75 -5.77 4.37 -3.60
CA TRP A 75 -4.73 3.38 -3.42
C TRP A 75 -3.74 3.37 -4.58
N PHE A 76 -4.22 3.47 -5.81
CA PHE A 76 -3.37 3.52 -7.01
C PHE A 76 -2.50 4.79 -7.04
N ALA A 77 -3.06 5.96 -6.69
CA ALA A 77 -2.29 7.20 -6.56
C ALA A 77 -1.24 7.09 -5.44
N CYS A 78 -1.61 6.53 -4.29
CA CYS A 78 -0.71 6.27 -3.17
C CYS A 78 0.40 5.27 -3.54
N LEU A 79 0.10 4.29 -4.39
CA LEU A 79 1.08 3.35 -4.93
C LEU A 79 2.13 4.05 -5.81
N ILE A 80 1.69 4.90 -6.74
CA ILE A 80 2.60 5.70 -7.58
C ILE A 80 3.49 6.59 -6.70
N LEU A 81 2.89 7.28 -5.71
CA LEU A 81 3.63 8.11 -4.76
C LEU A 81 4.68 7.31 -3.99
N SER A 82 4.37 6.05 -3.64
CA SER A 82 5.29 5.17 -2.92
C SER A 82 6.57 4.88 -3.72
N PHE A 83 6.44 4.65 -5.03
CA PHE A 83 7.60 4.50 -5.91
C PHE A 83 8.42 5.78 -5.98
N ALA A 84 7.75 6.93 -6.11
CA ALA A 84 8.43 8.23 -6.09
C ALA A 84 9.20 8.44 -4.77
N ILE A 85 8.65 8.04 -3.62
CA ILE A 85 9.34 8.12 -2.33
C ILE A 85 10.59 7.23 -2.32
N ILE A 86 10.46 5.96 -2.71
CA ILE A 86 11.55 4.97 -2.67
C ILE A 86 12.72 5.39 -3.59
N PHE A 87 12.42 5.97 -4.76
CA PHE A 87 13.44 6.34 -5.76
C PHE A 87 13.95 7.78 -5.67
N ALA A 88 13.28 8.66 -4.92
CA ALA A 88 13.78 10.02 -4.63
C ALA A 88 14.98 10.01 -3.67
#